data_AF-X1K953-F1
#
_entry.id   AF-X1K953-F1
#
_cell.length_a   1.000
_cell.length_b   1.000
_cell.length_c   1.000
_cell.angle_alpha   90.00
_cell.angle_beta   90.00
_cell.angle_gamma   90.00
#
_symmetry.space_group_name_H-M   'P 1'
#
loop_
_entity.id
_entity.type
_entity.pdbx_description
1 polymer ?
#
loop_
_entity_poly.entity_id
_entity_poly.type
_entity_poly.pdbx_seq_one_letter_code
_entity_poly.pdbx_strand_id
1 'polypeptide(L)'
;MNTKEKKIDAKKIREEVKKTYAEAISRKNLSCCGSLEETCCSVKAKDIGYSEEELNNFLTDPNITTFGCGNPLAYSEVREGDVVLDLGPGAGLDLMIAARKVGPSGQVIGVDMTEEMIAKAKE
;
A
#
# COMPACT_ATOMS: atom_id res chain seq x y z
N MET A 1 10.27 37.55 15.91
CA MET A 1 10.92 36.36 15.33
C MET A 1 10.40 36.20 13.90
N ASN A 2 11.30 36.13 12.93
CA ASN A 2 11.02 36.28 11.51
C ASN A 2 10.62 34.92 10.91
N THR A 3 9.33 34.61 10.83
CA THR A 3 8.83 33.43 10.11
C THR A 3 8.90 33.70 8.62
N LYS A 4 10.07 33.48 8.02
CA LYS A 4 10.18 33.34 6.57
C LYS A 4 9.38 32.11 6.18
N GLU A 5 8.25 32.30 5.51
CA GLU A 5 7.52 31.22 4.83
C GLU A 5 8.49 30.52 3.88
N LYS A 6 8.91 29.30 4.23
CA LYS A 6 9.68 28.46 3.32
C LYS A 6 8.77 28.14 2.14
N LYS A 7 9.12 28.68 0.98
CA LYS A 7 8.45 28.33 -0.28
C LYS A 7 8.67 26.84 -0.53
N ILE A 8 7.61 26.05 -0.39
CA ILE A 8 7.65 24.60 -0.56
C ILE A 8 7.71 24.30 -2.06
N ASP A 9 8.75 23.57 -2.50
CA ASP A 9 8.83 23.04 -3.86
C ASP A 9 8.11 21.69 -3.93
N ALA A 10 6.88 21.72 -4.46
CA ALA A 10 6.04 20.53 -4.59
C ALA A 10 6.66 19.45 -5.47
N LYS A 11 7.42 19.84 -6.52
CA LYS A 11 8.08 18.86 -7.40
C LYS A 11 9.18 18.15 -6.64
N LYS A 12 10.01 18.89 -5.91
CA LYS A 12 11.05 18.31 -5.08
C LYS A 12 10.49 17.37 -4.01
N ILE A 13 9.42 17.76 -3.32
CA ILE A 13 8.77 16.87 -2.34
C ILE A 13 8.27 15.60 -3.00
N ARG A 14 7.61 15.70 -4.16
CA ARG A 14 7.09 14.53 -4.88
C ARG A 14 8.20 13.54 -5.24
N GLU A 15 9.36 14.03 -5.71
CA GLU A 15 10.50 13.17 -6.04
C GLU A 15 11.08 12.47 -4.80
N GLU A 16 11.21 13.18 -3.68
CA GLU A 16 11.70 12.57 -2.43
C GLU A 16 10.73 11.51 -1.89
N VAL A 17 9.41 11.77 -1.94
CA VAL A 17 8.37 10.79 -1.57
C VAL A 17 8.45 9.57 -2.49
N LYS A 18 8.48 9.78 -3.82
CA LYS A 18 8.58 8.69 -4.80
C LYS A 18 9.81 7.81 -4.54
N LYS A 19 10.97 8.43 -4.32
CA LYS A 19 12.22 7.72 -3.99
C LYS A 19 12.09 6.89 -2.71
N THR A 20 11.47 7.44 -1.66
CA THR A 20 11.30 6.74 -0.37
C THR A 20 10.49 5.46 -0.54
N TYR A 21 9.37 5.52 -1.25
CA TYR A 21 8.53 4.34 -1.51
C TYR A 21 9.19 3.34 -2.46
N ALA A 22 9.89 3.79 -3.50
CA ALA A 22 10.64 2.91 -4.39
C ALA A 22 11.69 2.07 -3.64
N GLU A 23 12.43 2.70 -2.73
CA GLU A 23 13.45 2.02 -1.91
C GLU A 23 12.82 1.04 -0.90
N ALA A 24 11.56 1.24 -0.51
CA ALA A 24 10.89 0.45 0.52
C ALA A 24 10.76 -1.03 0.14
N ILE A 25 10.60 -1.36 -1.15
CA ILE A 25 10.54 -2.76 -1.63
C ILE A 25 11.84 -3.52 -1.33
N SER A 26 12.98 -2.83 -1.44
CA SER A 26 14.30 -3.43 -1.20
C SER A 26 14.66 -3.52 0.29
N ARG A 27 14.00 -2.71 1.13
CA ARG A 27 14.29 -2.60 2.56
C ARG A 27 13.20 -3.30 3.36
N LYS A 28 13.53 -4.50 3.88
CA LYS A 28 12.63 -5.33 4.71
C LYS A 28 12.07 -4.67 5.98
N ASN A 29 12.47 -3.44 6.34
CA ASN A 29 12.11 -2.77 7.62
C ASN A 29 12.00 -1.24 7.49
N LEU A 30 11.29 -0.70 6.49
CA LEU A 30 11.06 0.75 6.40
C LEU A 30 9.67 1.14 6.91
N SER A 31 9.63 2.02 7.92
CA SER A 31 8.42 2.71 8.37
C SER A 31 8.10 3.87 7.41
N CYS A 32 6.86 3.91 6.91
CA CYS A 32 6.37 4.95 6.00
C CYS A 32 6.23 6.34 6.68
N CYS A 33 6.12 6.42 8.01
CA CYS A 33 5.83 7.66 8.75
C CYS A 33 6.99 8.22 9.60
N GLY A 34 8.25 8.04 9.18
CA GLY A 34 9.37 8.92 9.58
C GLY A 34 9.85 8.87 11.05
N SER A 35 9.21 8.13 11.94
CA SER A 35 9.72 7.90 13.31
C SER A 35 10.50 6.58 13.39
N LEU A 36 11.79 6.70 13.69
CA LEU A 36 12.73 5.58 13.86
C LEU A 36 12.50 4.75 15.15
N GLU A 37 11.49 5.07 15.96
CA GLU A 37 11.24 4.40 17.25
C GLU A 37 9.83 3.78 17.37
N GLU A 38 8.91 4.09 16.47
CA GLU A 38 7.55 3.53 16.50
C GLU A 38 7.12 3.03 15.11
N THR A 39 6.82 1.73 15.08
CA THR A 39 6.43 0.89 13.94
C THR A 39 5.05 1.27 13.38
N CYS A 40 4.87 2.52 12.94
CA CYS A 40 3.55 3.02 12.50
C CYS A 40 3.04 2.33 11.22
N CYS A 41 3.93 1.82 10.35
CA CYS A 41 3.53 1.29 9.03
C CYS A 41 4.28 0.02 8.61
N SER A 42 4.88 -0.69 9.57
CA SER A 42 5.37 -2.06 9.38
C SER A 42 4.59 -2.97 10.32
N VAL A 43 3.27 -2.85 10.27
CA VAL A 43 2.36 -3.62 11.11
C VAL A 43 2.12 -4.95 10.40
N LYS A 44 2.07 -6.06 11.15
CA LYS A 44 1.70 -7.34 10.55
C LYS A 44 0.28 -7.20 10.04
N ALA A 45 0.01 -7.65 8.82
CA ALA A 45 -1.32 -7.54 8.22
C ALA A 45 -2.43 -8.12 9.13
N LYS A 46 -2.13 -9.18 9.88
CA LYS A 46 -3.04 -9.74 10.89
C LYS A 46 -3.47 -8.74 11.97
N ASP A 47 -2.55 -7.88 12.41
CA ASP A 47 -2.79 -6.91 13.49
C ASP A 47 -3.62 -5.70 13.00
N ILE A 48 -3.75 -5.50 11.68
CA ILE A 48 -4.59 -4.46 11.06
C ILE A 48 -5.89 -5.01 10.43
N GLY A 49 -6.25 -6.25 10.75
CA GLY A 49 -7.57 -6.81 10.46
C GLY A 49 -7.67 -7.63 9.18
N TYR A 50 -6.56 -8.08 8.58
CA TYR A 50 -6.61 -9.12 7.54
C TYR A 50 -6.72 -10.51 8.17
N SER A 51 -7.60 -11.35 7.62
CA SER A 51 -7.77 -12.73 8.05
C SER A 51 -6.60 -13.61 7.60
N GLU A 52 -6.36 -14.73 8.30
CA GLU A 52 -5.31 -15.68 7.89
C GLU A 52 -5.58 -16.26 6.49
N GLU A 53 -6.84 -16.40 6.09
CA GLU A 53 -7.22 -16.83 4.74
C GLU A 53 -6.83 -15.79 3.67
N GLU A 54 -7.04 -14.49 3.94
CA GLU A 54 -6.62 -13.39 3.07
C GLU A 54 -5.09 -13.23 3.01
N LEU A 55 -4.34 -13.76 3.98
CA LEU A 55 -2.88 -13.71 3.96
C LEU A 55 -2.29 -14.95 3.30
N ASN A 56 -2.76 -16.15 3.68
CA ASN A 56 -2.23 -17.42 3.19
C ASN A 56 -2.49 -17.63 1.68
N ASN A 57 -3.56 -17.04 1.14
CA ASN A 57 -3.89 -17.19 -0.27
C ASN A 57 -3.09 -16.26 -1.20
N PHE A 58 -2.40 -15.26 -0.67
CA PHE A 58 -1.81 -14.18 -1.48
C PHE A 58 -0.36 -13.87 -1.12
N LEU A 59 0.05 -14.14 0.11
CA LEU A 59 1.42 -13.95 0.56
C LEU A 59 2.14 -15.30 0.53
N THR A 60 2.92 -15.52 -0.53
CA THR A 60 3.92 -16.61 -0.56
C THR A 60 5.08 -16.33 0.38
N ASP A 61 5.32 -15.07 0.73
CA ASP A 61 6.25 -14.65 1.78
C ASP A 61 5.46 -14.05 2.98
N PRO A 62 5.41 -14.72 4.13
CA PRO A 62 4.75 -14.22 5.34
C PRO A 62 5.41 -12.95 5.92
N ASN A 63 6.54 -12.50 5.37
CA ASN A 63 7.24 -11.28 5.77
C ASN A 63 6.97 -10.09 4.84
N ILE A 64 5.98 -10.16 3.95
CA ILE A 64 5.55 -9.01 3.16
C ILE A 64 5.06 -7.94 4.12
N THR A 65 5.85 -6.87 4.21
CA THR A 65 5.50 -5.68 4.97
C THR A 65 4.59 -4.83 4.09
N THR A 66 3.32 -4.72 4.46
CA THR A 66 2.41 -3.75 3.84
C THR A 66 2.79 -2.36 4.34
N PHE A 67 3.07 -1.42 3.45
CA PHE A 67 3.34 -0.03 3.82
C PHE A 67 2.05 0.77 4.07
N GLY A 68 1.06 0.12 4.70
CA GLY A 68 -0.27 0.65 4.96
C GLY A 68 -0.60 0.64 6.45
N CYS A 69 -1.65 1.38 6.82
CA CYS A 69 -2.09 1.56 8.21
C CYS A 69 -3.45 0.91 8.52
N GLY A 70 -4.01 0.10 7.62
CA GLY A 70 -5.32 -0.53 7.83
C GLY A 70 -5.73 -1.51 6.73
N ASN A 71 -6.90 -2.14 6.92
CA ASN A 71 -7.60 -2.97 5.92
C ASN A 71 -8.85 -2.22 5.40
N PRO A 72 -8.75 -1.47 4.29
CA PRO A 72 -9.89 -0.71 3.75
C PRO A 72 -11.04 -1.63 3.29
N LEU A 73 -10.74 -2.88 2.94
CA LEU A 73 -11.72 -3.84 2.46
C LEU A 73 -12.55 -4.50 3.58
N ALA A 74 -12.15 -4.34 4.83
CA ALA A 74 -12.95 -4.75 5.99
C ALA A 74 -14.21 -3.91 6.15
N TYR A 75 -14.20 -2.66 5.66
CA TYR A 75 -15.30 -1.71 5.77
C TYR A 75 -15.91 -1.34 4.42
N SER A 76 -15.48 -1.97 3.34
CA SER A 76 -16.02 -1.72 2.01
C SER A 76 -17.20 -2.65 1.70
N GLU A 77 -18.22 -2.10 1.04
CA GLU A 77 -19.35 -2.88 0.51
C GLU A 77 -19.08 -3.42 -0.90
N VAL A 78 -17.84 -3.78 -1.22
CA VAL A 78 -17.47 -4.29 -2.56
C VAL A 78 -18.28 -5.56 -2.86
N ARG A 79 -18.95 -5.56 -4.01
CA ARG A 79 -19.83 -6.64 -4.48
C ARG A 79 -19.29 -7.28 -5.75
N GLU A 80 -19.81 -8.47 -6.04
CA GLU A 80 -19.54 -9.14 -7.31
C GLU A 80 -19.99 -8.25 -8.49
N GLY A 81 -19.12 -8.12 -9.50
CA GLY A 81 -19.34 -7.27 -10.67
C GLY A 81 -18.91 -5.81 -10.51
N ASP A 82 -18.48 -5.37 -9.32
CA ASP A 82 -18.04 -3.99 -9.11
C ASP A 82 -16.73 -3.66 -9.84
N VAL A 83 -16.54 -2.36 -10.10
CA VAL A 83 -15.27 -1.79 -10.54
C VAL A 83 -14.64 -1.03 -9.36
N VAL A 84 -13.46 -1.46 -8.92
CA VAL A 84 -12.74 -0.89 -7.78
C VAL A 84 -11.47 -0.19 -8.25
N LEU A 85 -11.23 1.02 -7.75
CA LEU A 85 -9.99 1.78 -7.94
C LEU A 85 -9.24 1.88 -6.61
N ASP A 86 -8.00 1.41 -6.61
CA ASP A 86 -7.08 1.51 -5.47
C ASP A 86 -5.95 2.52 -5.78
N LEU A 87 -5.76 3.49 -4.87
CA LEU A 87 -4.82 4.59 -5.02
C LEU A 87 -3.63 4.39 -4.07
N GLY A 88 -2.49 4.02 -4.64
CA GLY A 88 -1.31 3.57 -3.89
C GLY A 88 -1.47 2.12 -3.40
N PRO A 89 -1.79 1.14 -4.27
CA PRO A 89 -1.93 -0.26 -3.89
C PRO A 89 -0.59 -0.86 -3.41
N GLY A 90 0.54 -0.17 -3.62
CA GLY A 90 1.87 -0.69 -3.36
C GLY A 90 2.11 -1.99 -4.11
N ALA A 91 2.53 -3.02 -3.38
CA ALA A 91 2.73 -4.37 -3.93
C ALA A 91 1.42 -5.15 -4.22
N GLY A 92 0.24 -4.56 -3.98
CA GLY A 92 -1.02 -5.08 -4.50
C GLY A 92 -1.85 -5.95 -3.54
N LEU A 93 -1.60 -5.95 -2.23
CA LEU A 93 -2.38 -6.77 -1.28
C LEU A 93 -3.87 -6.47 -1.34
N ASP A 94 -4.27 -5.21 -1.14
CA ASP A 94 -5.67 -4.80 -1.19
C ASP A 94 -6.28 -5.02 -2.56
N LEU A 95 -5.56 -4.66 -3.62
CA LEU A 95 -5.99 -4.89 -4.99
C LEU A 95 -6.35 -6.37 -5.24
N MET A 96 -5.54 -7.29 -4.73
CA MET A 96 -5.77 -8.72 -4.91
C MET A 96 -6.94 -9.27 -4.08
N ILE A 97 -7.12 -8.78 -2.86
CA ILE A 97 -8.28 -9.14 -2.04
C ILE A 97 -9.56 -8.57 -2.69
N ALA A 98 -9.51 -7.33 -3.18
CA ALA A 98 -10.61 -6.72 -3.93
C ALA A 98 -10.95 -7.53 -5.20
N ALA A 99 -9.95 -8.03 -5.93
CA ALA A 99 -10.15 -8.85 -7.13
C ALA A 99 -11.01 -10.09 -6.85
N ARG A 100 -10.82 -10.73 -5.69
CA ARG A 100 -11.65 -11.88 -5.28
C ARG A 100 -13.07 -11.47 -4.91
N LYS A 101 -13.25 -10.32 -4.25
CA LYS A 101 -14.56 -9.81 -3.86
C LYS A 101 -15.41 -9.44 -5.08
N VAL A 102 -14.82 -8.79 -6.07
CA VAL A 102 -15.53 -8.39 -7.30
C VAL A 102 -15.79 -9.56 -8.26
N GLY A 103 -15.04 -10.65 -8.13
CA GLY A 103 -15.25 -11.85 -8.95
C GLY A 103 -14.93 -11.65 -10.44
N PRO A 104 -15.22 -12.66 -11.28
CA PRO A 104 -14.81 -12.68 -12.70
C PRO A 104 -15.56 -11.67 -13.58
N SER A 105 -16.71 -11.17 -13.12
CA SER A 105 -17.52 -10.15 -13.81
C SER A 105 -17.11 -8.72 -13.45
N GLY A 106 -16.31 -8.54 -12.40
CA GLY A 106 -15.85 -7.24 -11.93
C GLY A 106 -14.45 -6.86 -12.42
N GLN A 107 -13.97 -5.71 -11.95
CA GLN A 107 -12.65 -5.19 -12.32
C GLN A 107 -11.99 -4.47 -11.15
N VAL A 108 -10.67 -4.61 -11.03
CA VAL A 108 -9.83 -3.84 -10.10
C VAL A 108 -8.76 -3.08 -10.87
N ILE A 109 -8.53 -1.83 -10.48
CA ILE A 109 -7.56 -0.93 -11.10
C ILE A 109 -6.68 -0.37 -9.99
N GLY A 110 -5.37 -0.61 -10.07
CA GLY A 110 -4.40 -0.04 -9.15
C GLY A 110 -3.64 1.11 -9.81
N VAL A 111 -3.48 2.23 -9.10
CA VAL A 111 -2.65 3.37 -9.53
C VAL A 111 -1.60 3.66 -8.48
N ASP A 112 -0.34 3.43 -8.83
CA ASP A 112 0.82 3.77 -7.98
C ASP A 112 1.74 4.77 -8.70
N MET A 113 2.55 5.50 -7.92
CA MET A 113 3.49 6.48 -8.45
C MET A 113 4.88 5.92 -8.74
N THR A 114 5.19 4.73 -8.21
CA THR A 114 6.51 4.08 -8.29
C THR A 114 6.50 2.89 -9.25
N GLU A 115 7.50 2.80 -10.12
CA GLU A 115 7.60 1.71 -11.10
C GLU A 115 7.92 0.39 -10.41
N GLU A 116 8.65 0.46 -9.31
CA GLU A 116 9.05 -0.68 -8.50
C GLU A 116 7.84 -1.34 -7.83
N MET A 117 6.89 -0.57 -7.27
CA MET A 117 5.66 -1.13 -6.69
C MET A 117 4.78 -1.74 -7.77
N ILE A 118 4.65 -1.06 -8.92
CA ILE A 118 3.88 -1.57 -10.06
C ILE A 118 4.48 -2.88 -10.59
N ALA A 119 5.81 -2.96 -10.70
CA ALA A 119 6.48 -4.18 -11.12
C ALA A 119 6.22 -5.30 -10.11
N LYS A 120 6.35 -5.00 -8.81
CA LYS A 120 6.13 -5.99 -7.75
C LYS A 120 4.70 -6.52 -7.72
N ALA A 121 3.71 -5.66 -7.94
CA ALA A 121 2.30 -6.03 -7.99
C ALA A 121 1.91 -6.89 -9.22
N LYS A 122 2.79 -6.96 -10.23
CA LYS A 122 2.56 -7.73 -11.47
C LYS A 122 3.27 -9.09 -11.50
N GLU A 123 4.11 -9.39 -10.51
CA GLU A 123 4.79 -10.69 -10.35
C GLU A 123 3.83 -11.77 -9.85
#